data_AF-A0A7Y7IYV8-F1
#
_entry.id   AF-A0A7Y7IYV8-F1
#
_cell.length_a   1.000
_cell.length_b   1.000
_cell.length_c   1.000
_cell.angle_alpha   90.00
_cell.angle_beta   90.00
_cell.angle_gamma   90.00
#
_symmetry.space_group_name_H-M   'P 1'
#
loop_
_entity.id
_entity.type
_entity.pdbx_description
1 polymer ?
#
loop_
_entity_poly.entity_id
_entity_poly.type
_entity_poly.pdbx_seq_one_letter_code
_entity_poly.pdbx_strand_id
1 'polypeptide(L)' 'MTCRVGFLLVPRFSALGFLCAAEPLRVANRLAGQAFYQWDVLSLDGRPAVASNAMRIEAARSLADA' A
#
# COMPACT_ATOMS: atom_id res chain seq x y z
N MET A 1 -3.74 -18.51 8.15
CA MET A 1 -2.52 -17.70 8.32
C MET A 1 -2.54 -16.63 7.25
N THR A 2 -2.38 -15.36 7.61
CA THR A 2 -2.48 -14.23 6.66
C THR A 2 -1.10 -13.77 6.21
N CYS A 3 -0.91 -13.53 4.92
CA CYS A 3 0.30 -12.90 4.39
C CYS A 3 0.23 -11.37 4.60
N ARG A 4 1.26 -10.75 5.17
CA ARG A 4 1.37 -9.29 5.29
C ARG A 4 2.31 -8.73 4.23
N VAL A 5 1.88 -7.66 3.56
CA VAL A 5 2.64 -6.95 2.52
C VAL A 5 2.82 -5.49 2.93
N GLY A 6 4.02 -4.94 2.81
CA GLY A 6 4.27 -3.51 3.00
C GLY A 6 4.43 -2.80 1.66
N PHE A 7 3.57 -1.82 1.37
CA PHE A 7 3.72 -0.95 0.20
C PHE A 7 4.50 0.30 0.59
N LEU A 8 5.82 0.29 0.39
CA LEU A 8 6.66 1.48 0.56
C LEU A 8 6.49 2.42 -0.63
N LEU A 9 5.86 3.57 -0.40
CA LEU A 9 5.67 4.61 -1.40
C LEU A 9 6.83 5.61 -1.34
N VAL A 10 7.70 5.56 -2.34
CA VAL A 10 8.82 6.49 -2.51
C VAL A 10 8.39 7.75 -3.26
N PRO A 11 9.13 8.87 -3.18
CA PRO A 11 8.79 10.10 -3.89
C PRO A 11 8.56 9.86 -5.39
N ARG A 12 7.47 10.43 -5.92
CA ARG A 12 7.06 10.30 -7.33
C ARG A 12 6.74 8.87 -7.78
N PHE A 13 6.31 7.99 -6.88
CA PHE A 13 5.80 6.67 -7.25
C PHE A 13 4.62 6.77 -8.24
N SER A 14 4.36 5.68 -8.96
CA SER A 14 3.20 5.57 -9.86
C SER A 14 1.94 5.24 -9.07
N ALA A 15 0.97 6.16 -9.03
CA ALA A 15 -0.33 5.90 -8.40
C ALA A 15 -1.05 4.69 -9.03
N LEU A 16 -1.01 4.58 -10.36
CA LEU A 16 -1.58 3.43 -11.07
C LEU A 16 -0.84 2.14 -10.70
N GLY A 17 0.50 2.18 -10.63
CA GLY A 17 1.30 1.00 -10.25
C GLY A 17 0.95 0.50 -8.84
N PHE A 18 0.81 1.42 -7.88
CA PHE A 18 0.37 1.08 -6.52
C PHE A 18 -1.03 0.43 -6.53
N LEU A 19 -2.00 1.03 -7.22
CA LEU A 19 -3.36 0.49 -7.32
C LEU A 19 -3.39 -0.88 -8.00
N CYS A 20 -2.66 -1.06 -9.10
CA CYS A 20 -2.55 -2.34 -9.79
C CYS A 20 -1.92 -3.45 -8.92
N ALA A 21 -1.09 -3.09 -7.93
CA ALA A 21 -0.50 -4.06 -7.01
C ALA A 21 -1.44 -4.38 -5.83
N ALA A 22 -2.14 -3.38 -5.27
CA ALA A 22 -3.02 -3.57 -4.12
C ALA A 22 -4.38 -4.20 -4.51
N GLU A 23 -4.91 -3.85 -5.68
CA GLU A 23 -6.25 -4.25 -6.10
C GLU A 23 -6.43 -5.77 -6.25
N PRO A 24 -5.49 -6.54 -6.83
CA PRO A 24 -5.58 -7.99 -6.88
C PRO A 24 -5.65 -8.64 -5.49
N LEU A 25 -4.90 -8.13 -4.50
CA LEU A 25 -4.94 -8.64 -3.12
C LEU A 25 -6.32 -8.41 -2.50
N ARG A 26 -6.90 -7.22 -2.72
CA ARG A 26 -8.26 -6.88 -2.27
C ARG A 26 -9.32 -7.78 -2.91
N VAL A 27 -9.22 -8.01 -4.22
CA VAL A 27 -10.14 -8.87 -4.97
C VAL A 27 -10.00 -10.33 -4.53
N ALA A 28 -8.77 -10.84 -4.34
CA ALA A 28 -8.53 -12.18 -3.84
C ALA A 28 -9.19 -12.40 -2.46
N ASN A 29 -9.02 -11.46 -1.53
CA ASN A 29 -9.70 -11.50 -0.23
C ASN A 29 -11.22 -11.49 -0.37
N ARG A 30 -11.78 -10.66 -1.27
CA ARG A 30 -13.22 -10.59 -1.50
C ARG A 30 -13.77 -11.91 -2.04
N LEU A 31 -13.13 -12.50 -3.04
CA LEU A 31 -13.56 -13.76 -3.65
C LEU A 31 -13.42 -14.95 -2.68
N ALA A 32 -12.41 -14.92 -1.82
CA ALA A 32 -12.19 -15.94 -0.81
C ALA A 32 -13.19 -15.88 0.37
N GLY A 33 -13.88 -14.76 0.56
CA GLY A 33 -14.70 -14.52 1.75
C GLY A 33 -13.90 -14.45 3.06
N GLN A 34 -12.57 -14.37 2.98
CA GLN A 34 -11.67 -14.27 4.12
C GLN A 34 -10.40 -13.48 3.75
N ALA A 35 -9.73 -12.91 4.74
CA ALA A 35 -8.51 -12.15 4.52
C ALA A 35 -7.31 -13.10 4.40
N PHE A 36 -6.83 -13.36 3.18
CA PHE A 36 -5.54 -14.02 2.95
C PHE A 36 -4.37 -13.04 2.92
N TYR A 37 -4.63 -11.81 2.48
CA TYR A 37 -3.65 -10.74 2.39
C TYR A 37 -4.05 -9.57 3.28
N GLN A 38 -3.08 -9.02 3.98
CA GLN A 38 -3.21 -7.73 4.65
C GLN A 38 -2.04 -6.86 4.20
N TRP A 39 -2.24 -5.56 4.15
CA TRP A 39 -1.17 -4.65 3.78
C TRP A 39 -1.24 -3.32 4.51
N ASP A 40 -0.07 -2.72 4.68
CA ASP A 40 0.09 -1.35 5.14
C ASP A 40 0.70 -0.51 4.03
N VAL A 41 0.29 0.75 3.96
CA VAL A 41 0.99 1.76 3.17
C VAL A 41 2.06 2.39 4.06
N LEU A 42 3.30 2.36 3.60
CA LEU A 42 4.45 2.90 4.31
C LEU A 42 5.03 4.07 3.52
N SER A 43 5.57 5.05 4.23
CA SER A 43 6.43 6.08 3.63
C SER A 43 7.76 6.13 4.38
N LEU A 44 8.74 6.86 3.84
CA LEU A 44 10.05 6.95 4.49
C LEU A 44 9.98 7.66 5.85
N ASP A 45 9.11 8.66 5.99
CA ASP A 45 9.01 9.54 7.16
C ASP A 45 7.66 9.46 7.90
N GLY A 46 6.79 8.54 7.51
CA GLY A 46 5.44 8.39 8.07
C GLY A 46 4.45 9.46 7.62
N ARG A 47 4.86 10.39 6.75
CA ARG A 47 3.98 11.42 6.17
C ARG A 47 3.32 10.92 4.88
N PRO A 48 2.30 11.63 4.36
CA PRO A 48 1.66 11.24 3.10
C PRO A 48 2.66 11.24 1.93
N ALA A 49 2.70 10.15 1.19
CA ALA A 49 3.53 10.03 0.00
C ALA A 49 2.85 10.71 -1.19
N VAL A 50 3.64 11.45 -1.99
CA VAL A 50 3.15 12.16 -3.18
C VAL A 50 3.53 11.40 -4.44
N ALA A 51 2.51 10.99 -5.20
CA ALA A 51 2.65 10.28 -6.45
C ALA A 51 3.13 11.20 -7.59
N SER A 52 3.57 10.62 -8.70
CA SER A 52 4.00 11.35 -9.89
C SER A 52 2.92 12.25 -10.52
N ASN A 53 1.65 11.99 -10.22
CA ASN A 53 0.48 12.75 -10.67
C ASN A 53 -0.09 13.70 -9.60
N ALA A 54 0.70 14.04 -8.57
CA ALA A 54 0.33 14.90 -7.44
C ALA A 54 -0.74 14.36 -6.48
N MET A 55 -1.25 13.13 -6.67
CA MET A 55 -2.08 12.47 -5.66
C MET A 55 -1.28 12.26 -4.37
N ARG A 56 -1.91 12.51 -3.23
CA ARG A 56 -1.36 12.28 -1.90
C ARG A 56 -2.00 11.02 -1.33
N ILE A 57 -1.19 10.08 -0.89
CA ILE A 57 -1.64 8.86 -0.23
C ILE A 57 -1.14 8.87 1.20
N GLU A 58 -2.06 8.75 2.15
CA GLU A 58 -1.75 8.64 3.57
C GLU A 58 -0.96 7.35 3.84
N ALA A 59 0.13 7.49 4.60
CA ALA A 59 0.89 6.37 5.10
C ALA A 59 0.34 5.95 6.47
N ALA A 60 0.32 4.64 6.75
CA ALA A 60 -0.05 4.14 8.06
C ALA A 60 1.06 4.43 9.10
N ARG A 61 2.32 4.32 8.68
CA ARG A 61 3.51 4.63 9.50
C ARG A 61 4.76 4.78 8.63
N SER A 62 5.88 5.17 9.26
CA SER A 62 7.17 5.23 8.58
C SER A 62 7.75 3.83 8.36
N LEU A 63 8.72 3.70 7.44
CA LEU A 63 9.46 2.45 7.23
C LEU A 63 10.22 2.02 8.50
N ALA A 64 10.68 2.97 9.32
CA ALA A 64 11.40 2.68 10.55
C ALA A 64 10.49 2.07 11.64
N ASP A 65 9.19 2.37 11.57
CA ASP A 65 8.17 1.87 12.51
C ASP A 65 7.45 0.60 11.98
N ALA A 66 7.89 0.07 10.83
CA ALA A 66 7.20 -0.96 10.06
C ALA A 66 7.22 -2.36 10.71
#